data_AF-V9KSK7-F1
#
_entry.id   AF-V9KSK7-F1
#
_cell.length_a   1.000
_cell.length_b   1.000
_cell.length_c   1.000
_cell.angle_alpha   90.00
_cell.angle_beta   90.00
_cell.angle_gamma   90.00
#
_symmetry.space_group_name_H-M   'P 1'
#
loop_
_entity.id
_entity.type
_entity.pdbx_description
1 polymer ?
#
loop_
_entity_poly.entity_id
_entity_poly.type
_entity_poly.pdbx_seq_one_letter_code
_entity_poly.pdbx_strand_id
1 'polypeptide(L)'
;MLKMKSRLATEDEKQLYQLLGNVKLHLLYKASYHGFDSDTFRHKCGNEGPTLTIGFNPSGCIFGGYTHESFPMYGSLVDNHAFLFRINSSKKKPLKFPVTKDADALCNSQKGPNFGASLIFLTNQKKITINLSQSYIFEKGDLCRNDMDLQECEIYRVEALNTPWRNITWTTEKRTELLKFIENYKPLASSVSEARVLFVGPTGSGKSSFINSANSVFRGHVTCRTLAGSSTTKYATYTIKAGRDGLYLPFILCDSMGVEESKGLGIVAGDITKIIEGHVPEKYQFNSSSPIVPETAGYINSPTVSEKIHCVVLVIDSSKVANLSIKVEERIRGIQSEFNNLGIPQVVLLTKVDKECPMVLNNLENIYRSEHIEKKVLEIGERFGIPISCIIPVKNYSSELELDCKVDILILSALVQMLRYADDYFENLED
;
A
#
# COMPACT_ATOMS: atom_id res chain seq x y z
N MET A 1 -20.28 -23.19 7.69
CA MET A 1 -20.07 -23.30 6.23
C MET A 1 -18.62 -22.92 5.93
N LEU A 2 -17.80 -23.80 5.36
CA LEU A 2 -16.40 -23.49 5.04
C LEU A 2 -16.36 -22.42 3.94
N LYS A 3 -15.78 -21.26 4.24
CA LYS A 3 -15.59 -20.17 3.27
C LYS A 3 -14.59 -20.64 2.21
N MET A 4 -14.98 -20.55 0.93
CA MET A 4 -14.10 -20.86 -0.20
C MET A 4 -12.93 -19.87 -0.19
N LYS A 5 -11.70 -20.37 0.02
CA LYS A 5 -10.46 -19.57 0.06
C LYS A 5 -9.63 -19.83 -1.19
N SER A 6 -9.11 -18.75 -1.78
CA SER A 6 -8.15 -18.80 -2.88
C SER A 6 -6.83 -19.47 -2.47
N ARG A 7 -6.18 -20.12 -3.43
CA ARG A 7 -4.82 -20.65 -3.29
C ARG A 7 -3.73 -19.61 -3.61
N LEU A 8 -4.08 -18.49 -4.23
CA LEU A 8 -3.13 -17.43 -4.57
C LEU A 8 -2.51 -16.85 -3.30
N ALA A 9 -1.18 -16.75 -3.28
CA ALA A 9 -0.48 -15.95 -2.30
C ALA A 9 -0.52 -14.47 -2.70
N THR A 10 -0.25 -13.57 -1.74
CA THR A 10 -0.19 -12.12 -1.99
C THR A 10 0.80 -11.74 -3.10
N GLU A 11 1.91 -12.49 -3.24
CA GLU A 11 2.90 -12.25 -4.31
C GLU A 11 2.39 -12.69 -5.70
N ASP A 12 1.49 -13.68 -5.75
CA ASP A 12 0.84 -14.12 -6.98
C ASP A 12 -0.15 -13.05 -7.46
N GLU A 13 -0.96 -12.51 -6.54
CA GLU A 13 -1.91 -11.41 -6.82
C GLU A 13 -1.17 -10.18 -7.41
N LYS A 14 -0.01 -9.82 -6.86
CA LYS A 14 0.81 -8.71 -7.39
C LYS A 14 1.19 -8.90 -8.86
N GLN A 15 1.51 -10.12 -9.27
CA GLN A 15 1.83 -10.40 -10.67
C GLN A 15 0.58 -10.39 -11.56
N LEU A 16 -0.57 -10.85 -11.05
CA LEU A 16 -1.84 -10.76 -11.78
C LEU A 16 -2.26 -9.30 -12.01
N TYR A 17 -2.07 -8.42 -11.03
CA TYR A 17 -2.34 -6.98 -11.20
C TYR A 17 -1.41 -6.32 -12.24
N GLN A 18 -0.21 -6.84 -12.47
CA GLN A 18 0.63 -6.38 -13.60
C GLN A 18 0.06 -6.74 -14.97
N LEU A 19 -0.70 -7.84 -15.05
CA LEU A 19 -1.30 -8.33 -16.30
C LEU A 19 -2.66 -7.68 -16.60
N LEU A 20 -3.47 -7.52 -15.56
CA LEU A 20 -4.88 -7.11 -15.65
C LEU A 20 -5.11 -5.62 -15.38
N GLY A 21 -4.16 -4.95 -14.73
CA GLY A 21 -4.36 -3.59 -14.26
C GLY A 21 -5.32 -3.54 -13.08
N ASN A 22 -6.15 -2.49 -13.04
CA ASN A 22 -6.99 -2.20 -11.88
C ASN A 22 -8.28 -3.02 -11.85
N VAL A 23 -8.21 -4.20 -11.25
CA VAL A 23 -9.34 -5.12 -11.20
C VAL A 23 -9.56 -5.65 -9.80
N LYS A 24 -10.81 -6.01 -9.51
CA LYS A 24 -11.20 -6.82 -8.37
C LYS A 24 -11.46 -8.25 -8.84
N LEU A 25 -10.89 -9.22 -8.12
CA LEU A 25 -11.03 -10.64 -8.44
C LEU A 25 -12.03 -11.29 -7.48
N HIS A 26 -13.12 -11.81 -8.03
CA HIS A 26 -14.14 -12.53 -7.25
C HIS A 26 -14.08 -14.02 -7.55
N LEU A 27 -13.66 -14.84 -6.59
CA LEU A 27 -13.55 -16.29 -6.79
C LEU A 27 -14.94 -16.91 -6.98
N LEU A 28 -15.21 -17.40 -8.19
CA LEU A 28 -16.48 -18.04 -8.57
C LEU A 28 -16.43 -19.56 -8.41
N TYR A 29 -15.29 -20.14 -8.80
CA TYR A 29 -15.10 -21.58 -8.86
C TYR A 29 -13.70 -21.94 -8.35
N LYS A 30 -13.64 -22.90 -7.42
CA LYS A 30 -12.43 -23.62 -7.02
C LYS A 30 -12.65 -25.12 -7.19
N ALA A 31 -11.82 -25.80 -7.96
CA ALA A 31 -12.03 -27.20 -8.35
C ALA A 31 -12.01 -28.14 -7.15
N SER A 32 -11.10 -27.97 -6.20
CA SER A 32 -11.09 -28.76 -4.96
C SER A 32 -12.35 -28.58 -4.09
N TYR A 33 -13.02 -27.43 -4.18
CA TYR A 33 -14.27 -27.15 -3.47
C TYR A 33 -15.49 -27.67 -4.24
N HIS A 34 -15.47 -27.59 -5.56
CA HIS A 34 -16.57 -27.94 -6.46
C HIS A 34 -16.39 -29.31 -7.15
N GLY A 35 -15.51 -30.17 -6.64
CA GLY A 35 -15.38 -31.55 -7.11
C GLY A 35 -14.73 -31.74 -8.48
N PHE A 36 -14.02 -30.74 -9.01
CA PHE A 36 -13.44 -30.77 -10.36
C PHE A 36 -14.47 -30.96 -11.47
N ASP A 37 -15.70 -30.50 -11.27
CA ASP A 37 -16.83 -30.74 -12.18
C ASP A 37 -17.01 -29.64 -13.24
N SER A 38 -16.96 -30.03 -14.52
CA SER A 38 -17.12 -29.12 -15.67
C SER A 38 -18.53 -28.56 -15.82
N ASP A 39 -19.56 -29.29 -15.38
CA ASP A 39 -20.94 -28.80 -15.40
C ASP A 39 -21.12 -27.68 -14.37
N THR A 40 -20.58 -27.86 -13.17
CA THR A 40 -20.53 -26.82 -12.13
C THR A 40 -19.78 -25.58 -12.59
N PHE A 41 -18.64 -25.74 -13.29
CA PHE A 41 -17.95 -24.62 -13.94
C PHE A 41 -18.88 -23.87 -14.91
N ARG A 42 -19.52 -24.59 -15.84
CA ARG A 42 -20.35 -23.97 -16.88
C ARG A 42 -21.50 -23.16 -16.27
N HIS A 43 -22.12 -23.71 -15.22
CA HIS A 43 -23.23 -23.05 -14.53
C HIS A 43 -22.78 -21.80 -13.74
N LYS A 44 -21.60 -21.84 -13.11
CA LYS A 44 -21.11 -20.74 -12.25
C LYS A 44 -20.32 -19.66 -12.96
N CYS A 45 -19.67 -19.98 -14.08
CA CYS A 45 -18.70 -19.09 -14.73
C CYS A 45 -19.03 -18.80 -16.19
N GLY A 46 -19.96 -19.54 -16.81
CA GLY A 46 -20.20 -19.49 -18.25
C GLY A 46 -20.66 -18.14 -18.78
N ASN A 47 -21.35 -17.34 -17.96
CA ASN A 47 -21.99 -16.06 -18.36
C ASN A 47 -21.58 -14.87 -17.47
N GLU A 48 -20.41 -14.94 -16.83
CA GLU A 48 -19.96 -13.90 -15.88
C GLU A 48 -19.20 -12.74 -16.54
N GLY A 49 -19.10 -12.72 -17.88
CA GLY A 49 -18.33 -11.73 -18.62
C GLY A 49 -16.82 -11.92 -18.42
N PRO A 50 -16.05 -10.84 -18.15
CA PRO A 50 -14.61 -10.95 -17.98
C PRO A 50 -14.22 -11.93 -16.88
N THR A 51 -13.46 -12.96 -17.22
CA THR A 51 -13.04 -14.00 -16.28
C THR A 51 -11.55 -14.33 -16.41
N LEU A 52 -10.97 -14.70 -15.27
CA LEU A 52 -9.60 -15.17 -15.15
C LEU A 52 -9.62 -16.63 -14.71
N THR A 53 -9.18 -17.54 -15.59
CA THR A 53 -8.99 -18.95 -15.26
C THR A 53 -7.54 -19.19 -14.85
N ILE A 54 -7.32 -19.83 -13.71
CA ILE A 54 -6.00 -20.13 -13.14
C ILE A 54 -5.87 -21.62 -12.87
N GLY A 55 -4.85 -22.24 -13.47
CA GLY A 55 -4.41 -23.60 -13.18
C GLY A 55 -3.17 -23.62 -12.30
N PHE A 56 -3.14 -24.57 -11.36
CA PHE A 56 -1.97 -24.92 -10.57
C PHE A 56 -1.56 -26.34 -10.92
N ASN A 57 -0.27 -26.59 -11.17
CA ASN A 57 0.25 -27.93 -11.40
C ASN A 57 1.21 -28.39 -10.30
N PRO A 58 1.47 -29.71 -10.17
CA PRO A 58 2.41 -30.26 -9.19
C PRO A 58 3.83 -29.69 -9.28
N SER A 59 4.27 -29.28 -10.48
CA SER A 59 5.55 -28.60 -10.69
C SER A 59 5.63 -27.16 -10.13
N GLY A 60 4.57 -26.69 -9.46
CA GLY A 60 4.51 -25.37 -8.84
C GLY A 60 4.28 -24.22 -9.82
N CYS A 61 3.84 -24.50 -11.05
CA CYS A 61 3.47 -23.46 -12.01
C CYS A 61 2.06 -22.97 -11.77
N ILE A 62 1.90 -21.65 -11.90
CA ILE A 62 0.61 -20.97 -11.89
C ILE A 62 0.45 -20.30 -13.26
N PHE A 63 -0.56 -20.74 -14.01
CA PHE A 63 -0.78 -20.36 -15.40
C PHE A 63 -2.26 -20.27 -15.70
N GLY A 64 -2.62 -19.75 -16.87
CA GLY A 64 -4.02 -19.73 -17.25
C GLY A 64 -4.33 -18.80 -18.40
N GLY A 65 -5.58 -18.36 -18.44
CA GLY A 65 -6.08 -17.45 -19.46
C GLY A 65 -7.05 -16.43 -18.89
N TYR A 66 -6.97 -15.21 -19.41
CA TYR A 66 -7.95 -14.16 -19.22
C TYR A 66 -8.81 -14.05 -20.48
N THR A 67 -10.09 -13.77 -20.28
CA THR A 67 -11.02 -13.38 -21.33
C THR A 67 -11.84 -12.19 -20.87
N HIS A 68 -12.18 -11.30 -21.80
CA HIS A 68 -13.12 -10.22 -21.59
C HIS A 68 -14.57 -10.66 -21.85
N GLU A 69 -14.75 -11.68 -22.69
CA GLU A 69 -16.05 -12.22 -23.04
C GLU A 69 -16.45 -13.42 -22.15
N SER A 70 -17.73 -13.76 -22.18
CA SER A 70 -18.24 -14.98 -21.56
C SER A 70 -17.84 -16.22 -22.36
N PHE A 71 -17.65 -17.37 -21.69
CA PHE A 71 -17.32 -18.61 -22.41
C PHE A 71 -18.46 -19.01 -23.36
N PRO A 72 -18.16 -19.34 -24.64
CA PRO A 72 -19.21 -19.65 -25.61
C PRO A 72 -19.95 -20.95 -25.28
N MET A 73 -21.28 -20.92 -25.38
CA MET A 73 -22.10 -22.13 -25.28
C MET A 73 -21.96 -23.04 -26.52
N TYR A 74 -21.63 -22.46 -27.68
CA TYR A 74 -21.48 -23.15 -28.97
C TYR A 74 -20.36 -22.51 -29.79
N GLY A 75 -19.66 -23.32 -30.60
CA GLY A 75 -18.66 -22.82 -31.56
C GLY A 75 -17.45 -22.13 -30.92
N SER A 76 -16.90 -21.15 -31.64
CA SER A 76 -15.85 -20.25 -31.19
C SER A 76 -16.39 -18.85 -30.93
N LEU A 77 -15.69 -18.06 -30.11
CA LEU A 77 -16.03 -16.67 -29.82
C LEU A 77 -14.84 -15.75 -30.09
N VAL A 78 -15.17 -14.57 -30.63
CA VAL A 78 -14.22 -13.47 -30.82
C VAL A 78 -13.92 -12.82 -29.48
N ASP A 79 -12.65 -12.70 -29.12
CA ASP A 79 -12.20 -11.86 -28.00
C ASP A 79 -10.78 -11.34 -28.29
N ASN A 80 -10.67 -10.06 -28.60
CA ASN A 80 -9.40 -9.41 -28.93
C ASN A 80 -8.61 -8.92 -27.69
N HIS A 81 -9.17 -9.06 -26.49
CA HIS A 81 -8.52 -8.76 -25.22
C HIS A 81 -8.02 -10.02 -24.50
N ALA A 82 -8.37 -11.20 -25.00
CA ALA A 82 -7.96 -12.47 -24.43
C ALA A 82 -6.44 -12.65 -24.46
N PHE A 83 -5.91 -13.29 -23.42
CA PHE A 83 -4.50 -13.66 -23.35
C PHE A 83 -4.28 -14.86 -22.44
N LEU A 84 -3.26 -15.65 -22.74
CA LEU A 84 -2.72 -16.65 -21.82
C LEU A 84 -1.60 -16.04 -20.97
N PHE A 85 -1.35 -16.62 -19.81
CA PHE A 85 -0.28 -16.14 -18.94
C PHE A 85 0.35 -17.24 -18.10
N ARG A 86 1.55 -16.96 -17.62
CA ARG A 86 2.22 -17.68 -16.53
C ARG A 86 2.78 -16.67 -15.54
N ILE A 87 2.45 -16.80 -14.26
CA ILE A 87 3.11 -16.03 -13.19
C ILE A 87 4.24 -16.87 -12.59
N ASN A 88 5.28 -16.21 -12.11
CA ASN A 88 6.52 -16.87 -11.68
C ASN A 88 6.74 -16.68 -10.18
N SER A 89 6.83 -17.78 -9.43
CA SER A 89 7.10 -17.75 -7.99
C SER A 89 8.45 -17.11 -7.61
N SER A 90 9.37 -16.92 -8.57
CA SER A 90 10.72 -16.34 -8.37
C SER A 90 10.83 -14.83 -8.65
N LYS A 91 9.74 -14.05 -8.51
CA LYS A 91 9.71 -12.58 -8.69
C LYS A 91 10.11 -12.05 -10.09
N LYS A 92 10.11 -12.89 -11.11
CA LYS A 92 10.27 -12.44 -12.51
C LYS A 92 8.94 -11.88 -13.01
N LYS A 93 9.02 -10.97 -13.98
CA LYS A 93 7.84 -10.43 -14.69
C LYS A 93 6.97 -11.59 -15.20
N PRO A 94 5.63 -11.51 -15.05
CA PRO A 94 4.75 -12.54 -15.58
C PRO A 94 4.86 -12.62 -17.11
N LEU A 95 4.71 -13.82 -17.65
CA LEU A 95 4.61 -14.02 -19.09
C LEU A 95 3.17 -13.79 -19.52
N LYS A 96 3.00 -13.03 -20.61
CA LYS A 96 1.73 -12.74 -21.25
C LYS A 96 1.82 -13.16 -22.71
N PHE A 97 0.86 -13.95 -23.16
CA PHE A 97 0.72 -14.40 -24.55
C PHE A 97 -0.62 -13.85 -25.07
N PRO A 98 -0.63 -12.66 -25.68
CA PRO A 98 -1.84 -12.10 -26.27
C PRO A 98 -2.41 -13.01 -27.36
N VAL A 99 -3.73 -12.97 -27.53
CA VAL A 99 -4.38 -13.60 -28.67
C VAL A 99 -3.85 -13.04 -29.99
N THR A 100 -3.59 -13.90 -30.96
CA THR A 100 -3.11 -13.55 -32.31
C THR A 100 -4.19 -13.72 -33.37
N LYS A 101 -5.12 -14.66 -33.17
CA LYS A 101 -6.33 -14.83 -33.97
C LYS A 101 -7.54 -14.73 -33.06
N ASP A 102 -8.10 -13.54 -32.97
CA ASP A 102 -9.21 -13.21 -32.07
C ASP A 102 -10.49 -13.99 -32.39
N ALA A 103 -10.77 -14.32 -33.65
CA ALA A 103 -11.96 -15.08 -34.08
C ALA A 103 -12.12 -16.46 -33.42
N ASP A 104 -11.02 -17.05 -32.97
CA ASP A 104 -10.99 -18.31 -32.23
C ASP A 104 -10.30 -18.10 -30.87
N ALA A 105 -10.53 -16.98 -30.20
CA ALA A 105 -9.92 -16.68 -28.89
C ALA A 105 -10.42 -17.66 -27.81
N LEU A 106 -11.72 -17.97 -27.85
CA LEU A 106 -12.38 -18.95 -26.99
C LEU A 106 -13.10 -19.98 -27.83
N CYS A 107 -13.14 -21.21 -27.35
CA CYS A 107 -13.90 -22.28 -27.99
C CYS A 107 -14.80 -22.95 -26.97
N ASN A 108 -15.97 -23.43 -27.40
CA ASN A 108 -16.82 -24.23 -26.55
C ASN A 108 -16.10 -25.54 -26.17
N SER A 109 -16.28 -25.97 -24.93
CA SER A 109 -15.79 -27.24 -24.43
C SER A 109 -16.68 -27.72 -23.29
N GLN A 110 -17.24 -28.92 -23.45
CA GLN A 110 -17.99 -29.58 -22.38
C GLN A 110 -17.08 -30.02 -21.21
N LYS A 111 -15.75 -29.94 -21.38
CA LYS A 111 -14.75 -30.46 -20.44
C LYS A 111 -14.19 -29.40 -19.48
N GLY A 112 -14.45 -28.12 -19.74
CA GLY A 112 -13.94 -26.99 -18.96
C GLY A 112 -13.46 -25.83 -19.86
N PRO A 113 -12.84 -24.79 -19.26
CA PRO A 113 -12.32 -23.62 -19.98
C PRO A 113 -11.45 -23.99 -21.19
N ASN A 114 -11.67 -23.32 -22.32
CA ASN A 114 -10.96 -23.58 -23.57
C ASN A 114 -10.61 -22.28 -24.29
N PHE A 115 -9.31 -22.00 -24.36
CA PHE A 115 -8.74 -20.82 -24.98
C PHE A 115 -8.18 -21.20 -26.35
N GLY A 116 -8.98 -20.96 -27.40
CA GLY A 116 -8.61 -21.12 -28.81
C GLY A 116 -8.04 -22.49 -29.18
N ALA A 117 -8.51 -23.54 -28.52
CA ALA A 117 -7.96 -24.90 -28.55
C ALA A 117 -6.47 -25.01 -28.17
N SER A 118 -5.80 -23.90 -27.80
CA SER A 118 -4.41 -23.85 -27.39
C SER A 118 -4.21 -24.31 -25.96
N LEU A 119 -5.10 -23.89 -25.05
CA LEU A 119 -5.11 -24.31 -23.66
C LEU A 119 -6.52 -24.77 -23.30
N ILE A 120 -6.65 -26.05 -22.98
CA ILE A 120 -7.93 -26.68 -22.62
C ILE A 120 -7.81 -27.27 -21.22
N PHE A 121 -8.68 -26.82 -20.32
CA PHE A 121 -8.81 -27.39 -18.99
C PHE A 121 -9.77 -28.58 -19.05
N LEU A 122 -9.24 -29.78 -18.78
CA LEU A 122 -9.99 -31.03 -18.66
C LEU A 122 -10.31 -31.25 -17.19
N THR A 123 -11.22 -30.43 -16.65
CA THR A 123 -11.46 -30.30 -15.21
C THR A 123 -11.77 -31.65 -14.54
N ASN A 124 -12.73 -32.42 -15.05
CA ASN A 124 -13.10 -33.75 -14.50
C ASN A 124 -11.95 -34.76 -14.51
N GLN A 125 -10.98 -34.59 -15.42
CA GLN A 125 -9.82 -35.47 -15.55
C GLN A 125 -8.61 -34.97 -14.75
N LYS A 126 -8.73 -33.80 -14.10
CA LYS A 126 -7.64 -33.12 -13.40
C LYS A 126 -6.40 -32.95 -14.28
N LYS A 127 -6.62 -32.56 -15.54
CA LYS A 127 -5.57 -32.35 -16.54
C LYS A 127 -5.80 -31.10 -17.35
N ILE A 128 -4.76 -30.67 -18.04
CA ILE A 128 -4.84 -29.71 -19.14
C ILE A 128 -4.36 -30.36 -20.45
N THR A 129 -4.76 -29.78 -21.56
CA THR A 129 -4.19 -30.08 -22.88
C THR A 129 -3.66 -28.79 -23.48
N ILE A 130 -2.45 -28.86 -24.03
CA ILE A 130 -1.84 -27.77 -24.77
C ILE A 130 -1.65 -28.21 -26.22
N ASN A 131 -2.21 -27.43 -27.14
CA ASN A 131 -1.99 -27.59 -28.57
C ASN A 131 -1.36 -26.31 -29.12
N LEU A 132 -0.41 -26.46 -30.05
CA LEU A 132 0.10 -25.32 -30.80
C LEU A 132 -0.98 -24.93 -31.83
N SER A 133 -1.56 -23.74 -31.67
CA SER A 133 -2.61 -23.21 -32.55
C SER A 133 -2.24 -21.80 -33.03
N GLN A 134 -2.99 -21.27 -34.00
CA GLN A 134 -2.78 -19.91 -34.49
C GLN A 134 -3.44 -18.84 -33.58
N SER A 135 -4.27 -19.25 -32.60
CA SER A 135 -4.95 -18.33 -31.69
C SER A 135 -4.01 -17.76 -30.63
N TYR A 136 -3.05 -18.55 -30.16
CA TYR A 136 -2.06 -18.13 -29.18
C TYR A 136 -0.69 -18.75 -29.51
N ILE A 137 0.34 -17.90 -29.59
CA ILE A 137 1.71 -18.31 -29.96
C ILE A 137 2.58 -18.35 -28.70
N PHE A 138 3.05 -19.54 -28.33
CA PHE A 138 3.98 -19.76 -27.21
C PHE A 138 4.66 -21.14 -27.32
N GLU A 139 5.76 -21.35 -26.61
CA GLU A 139 6.35 -22.69 -26.48
C GLU A 139 5.68 -23.46 -25.34
N LYS A 140 5.45 -24.77 -25.53
CA LYS A 140 4.76 -25.62 -24.56
C LYS A 140 5.37 -25.55 -23.13
N GLY A 141 6.70 -25.45 -23.04
CA GLY A 141 7.42 -25.33 -21.77
C GLY A 141 7.20 -23.98 -21.07
N ASP A 142 6.83 -22.93 -21.81
CA ASP A 142 6.67 -21.59 -21.26
C ASP A 142 5.39 -21.40 -20.46
N LEU A 143 4.35 -22.21 -20.69
CA LEU A 143 3.08 -22.04 -19.98
C LEU A 143 3.02 -22.90 -18.70
N CYS A 144 3.25 -24.21 -18.81
CA CYS A 144 3.09 -25.15 -17.70
C CYS A 144 4.36 -25.95 -17.35
N ARG A 145 5.53 -25.61 -17.91
CA ARG A 145 6.79 -26.39 -17.77
C ARG A 145 6.64 -27.87 -18.17
N ASN A 146 5.82 -28.13 -19.18
CA ASN A 146 5.51 -29.48 -19.68
C ASN A 146 4.79 -30.40 -18.70
N ASP A 147 4.29 -29.89 -17.57
CA ASP A 147 3.47 -30.63 -16.62
C ASP A 147 1.99 -30.34 -16.88
N MET A 148 1.28 -31.38 -17.32
CA MET A 148 -0.12 -31.33 -17.75
C MET A 148 -1.11 -31.72 -16.65
N ASP A 149 -0.62 -32.11 -15.47
CA ASP A 149 -1.49 -32.46 -14.37
C ASP A 149 -2.00 -31.19 -13.70
N LEU A 150 -3.27 -31.21 -13.31
CA LEU A 150 -3.96 -30.08 -12.72
C LEU A 150 -4.20 -30.38 -11.25
N GLN A 151 -3.43 -29.74 -10.39
CA GLN A 151 -3.58 -29.84 -8.94
C GLN A 151 -4.78 -29.01 -8.45
N GLU A 152 -5.05 -27.88 -9.08
CA GLU A 152 -6.17 -27.00 -8.74
C GLU A 152 -6.55 -26.16 -9.97
N CYS A 153 -7.84 -25.80 -10.06
CA CYS A 153 -8.32 -24.81 -11.01
C CYS A 153 -9.22 -23.80 -10.29
N GLU A 154 -8.91 -22.52 -10.42
CA GLU A 154 -9.66 -21.43 -9.86
C GLU A 154 -10.11 -20.47 -10.96
N ILE A 155 -11.37 -20.03 -10.91
CA ILE A 155 -11.92 -19.09 -11.87
C ILE A 155 -12.49 -17.89 -11.12
N TYR A 156 -12.07 -16.71 -11.55
CA TYR A 156 -12.44 -15.45 -10.96
C TYR A 156 -13.23 -14.61 -11.96
N ARG A 157 -14.30 -13.97 -11.50
CA ARG A 157 -14.84 -12.82 -12.23
C ARG A 157 -13.91 -11.64 -12.06
N VAL A 158 -13.63 -10.94 -13.15
CA VAL A 158 -12.77 -9.77 -13.19
C VAL A 158 -13.67 -8.53 -13.30
N GLU A 159 -13.65 -7.69 -12.28
CA GLU A 159 -14.40 -6.44 -12.26
C GLU A 159 -13.42 -5.26 -12.35
N ALA A 160 -13.56 -4.42 -13.38
CA ALA A 160 -12.74 -3.21 -13.51
C ALA A 160 -13.11 -2.18 -12.43
N LEU A 161 -12.13 -1.77 -11.63
CA LEU A 161 -12.33 -0.80 -10.56
C LEU A 161 -12.21 0.63 -11.10
N ASN A 162 -13.31 1.15 -11.63
CA ASN A 162 -13.37 2.51 -12.19
C ASN A 162 -13.71 3.60 -11.17
N THR A 163 -14.09 3.24 -9.95
CA THR A 163 -14.37 4.19 -8.87
C THR A 163 -13.32 4.10 -7.77
N PRO A 164 -12.64 5.19 -7.40
CA PRO A 164 -11.71 5.17 -6.28
C PRO A 164 -12.48 5.07 -4.95
N TRP A 165 -11.91 4.39 -3.94
CA TRP A 165 -12.49 4.34 -2.59
C TRP A 165 -12.24 5.64 -1.79
N ARG A 166 -11.39 6.55 -2.30
CA ARG A 166 -11.34 7.96 -1.89
C ARG A 166 -11.09 8.87 -3.06
N ASN A 167 -11.81 9.99 -3.10
CA ASN A 167 -11.68 10.98 -4.16
C ASN A 167 -10.49 11.90 -3.92
N ILE A 168 -9.63 12.03 -4.93
CA ILE A 168 -8.58 13.05 -4.99
C ILE A 168 -8.69 13.79 -6.31
N THR A 169 -8.53 15.10 -6.24
CA THR A 169 -8.41 15.97 -7.40
C THR A 169 -6.94 16.15 -7.73
N TRP A 170 -6.51 15.65 -8.89
CA TRP A 170 -5.10 15.61 -9.32
C TRP A 170 -4.73 16.81 -10.20
N THR A 171 -4.98 18.03 -9.73
CA THR A 171 -4.74 19.25 -10.53
C THR A 171 -3.80 20.23 -9.84
N THR A 172 -3.15 21.07 -10.64
CA THR A 172 -2.27 22.13 -10.15
C THR A 172 -3.00 23.15 -9.28
N GLU A 173 -4.28 23.39 -9.55
CA GLU A 173 -5.14 24.24 -8.74
C GLU A 173 -5.31 23.63 -7.35
N LYS A 174 -5.59 22.32 -7.26
CA LYS A 174 -5.71 21.62 -5.98
C LYS A 174 -4.40 21.65 -5.20
N ARG A 175 -3.28 21.40 -5.87
CA ARG A 175 -1.94 21.54 -5.27
C ARG A 175 -1.73 22.93 -4.67
N THR A 176 -2.10 23.98 -5.42
CA THR A 176 -1.95 25.38 -4.99
C THR A 176 -2.90 25.72 -3.83
N GLU A 177 -4.12 25.20 -3.84
CA GLU A 177 -5.08 25.33 -2.74
C GLU A 177 -4.51 24.73 -1.43
N LEU A 178 -3.95 23.52 -1.49
CA LEU A 178 -3.35 22.85 -0.32
C LEU A 178 -2.13 23.61 0.21
N LEU A 179 -1.26 24.10 -0.68
CA LEU A 179 -0.12 24.95 -0.30
C LEU A 179 -0.60 26.19 0.46
N LYS A 180 -1.57 26.93 -0.11
CA LYS A 180 -2.12 28.13 0.51
C LYS A 180 -2.79 27.84 1.85
N PHE A 181 -3.48 26.72 1.98
CA PHE A 181 -4.08 26.33 3.27
C PHE A 181 -3.00 26.20 4.34
N ILE A 182 -1.90 25.48 4.04
CA ILE A 182 -0.82 25.24 5.00
C ILE A 182 -0.04 26.53 5.32
N GLU A 183 0.22 27.37 4.32
CA GLU A 183 0.91 28.66 4.50
C GLU A 183 0.10 29.64 5.35
N ASN A 184 -1.24 29.60 5.26
CA ASN A 184 -2.13 30.47 6.02
C ASN A 184 -2.68 29.83 7.29
N TYR A 185 -2.27 28.60 7.61
CA TYR A 185 -2.69 27.91 8.82
C TYR A 185 -2.27 28.70 10.07
N LYS A 186 -3.12 28.68 11.09
CA LYS A 186 -2.84 29.25 12.40
C LYS A 186 -3.39 28.28 13.43
N PRO A 187 -2.55 27.76 14.35
CA PRO A 187 -3.04 26.94 15.45
C PRO A 187 -4.19 27.63 16.19
N LEU A 188 -5.20 26.85 16.58
CA LEU A 188 -6.35 27.38 17.31
C LEU A 188 -5.96 27.95 18.68
N ALA A 189 -5.03 27.30 19.38
CA ALA A 189 -4.51 27.79 20.65
C ALA A 189 -3.67 29.06 20.47
N SER A 190 -4.15 30.19 20.98
CA SER A 190 -3.47 31.50 20.86
C SER A 190 -2.05 31.56 21.47
N SER A 191 -1.74 30.63 22.38
CA SER A 191 -0.41 30.49 23.01
C SER A 191 0.59 29.71 22.15
N VAL A 192 0.17 29.14 21.02
CA VAL A 192 0.97 28.29 20.14
C VAL A 192 1.07 28.92 18.75
N SER A 193 2.28 29.28 18.33
CA SER A 193 2.54 29.80 16.97
C SER A 193 2.80 28.71 15.93
N GLU A 194 3.24 27.53 16.37
CA GLU A 194 3.66 26.42 15.50
C GLU A 194 3.15 25.08 16.04
N ALA A 195 2.41 24.33 15.22
CA ALA A 195 1.97 22.99 15.59
C ALA A 195 3.12 21.97 15.48
N ARG A 196 3.40 21.18 16.53
CA ARG A 196 4.42 20.12 16.52
C ARG A 196 3.83 18.76 16.18
N VAL A 197 4.39 18.12 15.16
CA VAL A 197 3.93 16.81 14.66
C VAL A 197 5.06 15.78 14.81
N LEU A 198 4.84 14.74 15.60
CA LEU A 198 5.86 13.71 15.87
C LEU A 198 5.70 12.50 14.97
N PHE A 199 6.77 12.12 14.25
CA PHE A 199 6.81 10.93 13.42
C PHE A 199 7.38 9.75 14.19
N VAL A 200 6.60 8.67 14.31
CA VAL A 200 6.98 7.43 14.99
C VAL A 200 6.77 6.25 14.04
N GLY A 201 7.60 5.20 14.17
CA GLY A 201 7.41 3.97 13.40
C GLY A 201 8.70 3.18 13.21
N PRO A 202 8.64 1.99 12.58
CA PRO A 202 9.80 1.13 12.39
C PRO A 202 10.99 1.80 11.71
N THR A 203 12.20 1.30 11.97
CA THR A 203 13.38 1.72 11.20
C THR A 203 13.18 1.44 9.71
N GLY A 204 13.48 2.45 8.88
CA GLY A 204 13.29 2.39 7.43
C GLY A 204 11.85 2.52 6.93
N SER A 205 10.88 2.86 7.79
CA SER A 205 9.49 3.08 7.38
C SER A 205 9.26 4.35 6.55
N GLY A 206 10.24 5.26 6.49
CA GLY A 206 10.17 6.46 5.66
C GLY A 206 9.78 7.74 6.40
N LYS A 207 9.94 7.80 7.73
CA LYS A 207 9.74 9.02 8.56
C LYS A 207 10.52 10.23 8.03
N SER A 208 11.85 10.17 8.06
CA SER A 208 12.73 11.24 7.58
C SER A 208 12.56 11.50 6.09
N SER A 209 12.24 10.47 5.30
CA SER A 209 11.94 10.62 3.86
C SER A 209 10.67 11.46 3.62
N PHE A 210 9.63 11.30 4.44
CA PHE A 210 8.43 12.12 4.35
C PHE A 210 8.73 13.58 4.73
N ILE A 211 9.49 13.80 5.80
CA ILE A 211 9.91 15.15 6.23
C ILE A 211 10.72 15.86 5.14
N ASN A 212 11.69 15.16 4.52
CA ASN A 212 12.42 15.68 3.36
C ASN A 212 11.50 15.98 2.17
N SER A 213 10.50 15.11 1.93
CA SER A 213 9.53 15.30 0.86
C SER A 213 8.72 16.58 1.09
N ALA A 214 8.16 16.76 2.29
CA ALA A 214 7.46 17.98 2.70
C ALA A 214 8.34 19.22 2.49
N ASN A 215 9.58 19.20 2.99
CA ASN A 215 10.52 20.30 2.81
C ASN A 215 10.81 20.60 1.32
N SER A 216 10.86 19.57 0.48
CA SER A 216 11.07 19.71 -0.96
C SER A 216 9.90 20.40 -1.66
N VAL A 217 8.66 20.02 -1.32
CA VAL A 217 7.44 20.64 -1.87
C VAL A 217 7.45 22.15 -1.65
N PHE A 218 7.71 22.60 -0.42
CA PHE A 218 7.71 24.03 -0.09
C PHE A 218 8.93 24.78 -0.62
N ARG A 219 10.08 24.12 -0.83
CA ARG A 219 11.28 24.76 -1.40
C ARG A 219 11.28 24.78 -2.93
N GLY A 220 10.37 24.05 -3.57
CA GLY A 220 10.20 24.02 -5.02
C GLY A 220 11.23 23.17 -5.77
N HIS A 221 12.01 22.36 -5.08
CA HIS A 221 12.96 21.39 -5.66
C HIS A 221 13.21 20.26 -4.68
N VAL A 222 13.63 19.08 -5.18
CA VAL A 222 13.96 17.94 -4.32
C VAL A 222 15.18 18.28 -3.45
N THR A 223 15.05 18.06 -2.14
CA THR A 223 16.09 18.35 -1.16
C THR A 223 16.38 17.16 -0.26
N CYS A 224 17.63 17.04 0.17
CA CYS A 224 18.07 16.04 1.13
C CYS A 224 18.67 16.75 2.34
N ARG A 225 17.82 17.20 3.28
CA ARG A 225 18.26 17.81 4.54
C ARG A 225 18.60 16.75 5.60
N THR A 226 17.89 15.63 5.57
CA THR A 226 18.17 14.45 6.39
C THR A 226 18.73 13.34 5.49
N LEU A 227 19.76 12.62 5.94
CA LEU A 227 20.27 11.43 5.23
C LEU A 227 19.20 10.34 5.21
N ALA A 228 18.34 10.37 4.19
CA ALA A 228 17.29 9.38 3.98
C ALA A 228 17.94 8.00 3.80
N GLY A 229 17.59 7.04 4.66
CA GLY A 229 18.14 5.68 4.65
C GLY A 229 19.18 5.38 5.74
N SER A 230 19.65 6.39 6.48
CA SER A 230 20.39 6.19 7.73
C SER A 230 19.44 6.00 8.90
N SER A 231 19.81 5.19 9.90
CA SER A 231 19.05 5.08 11.14
C SER A 231 19.08 6.41 11.89
N THR A 232 17.92 7.06 12.04
CA THR A 232 17.78 8.24 12.91
C THR A 232 18.10 7.81 14.34
N THR A 233 19.16 8.37 14.93
CA THR A 233 19.57 8.08 16.31
C THR A 233 19.35 9.25 17.27
N LYS A 234 18.90 10.40 16.75
CA LYS A 234 18.66 11.63 17.50
C LYS A 234 17.22 12.11 17.32
N TYR A 235 16.67 12.74 18.35
CA TYR A 235 15.46 13.52 18.22
C TYR A 235 15.78 14.81 17.46
N ALA A 236 15.08 15.08 16.37
CA ALA A 236 15.35 16.23 15.52
C ALA A 236 14.05 16.94 15.13
N THR A 237 14.07 18.27 15.18
CA THR A 237 12.93 19.10 14.81
C THR A 237 13.24 19.87 13.53
N TYR A 238 12.28 19.94 12.61
CA TYR A 238 12.45 20.54 11.30
C TYR A 238 11.45 21.67 11.09
N THR A 239 11.98 22.88 11.02
CA THR A 239 11.25 24.06 10.54
C THR A 239 11.38 24.18 9.03
N ILE A 240 10.25 24.43 8.36
CA ILE A 240 10.16 24.52 6.90
C ILE A 240 9.84 25.97 6.53
N LYS A 241 10.45 26.47 5.46
CA LYS A 241 10.14 27.79 4.89
C LYS A 241 9.31 27.65 3.62
N ALA A 242 8.39 28.56 3.39
CA ALA A 242 7.68 28.70 2.13
C ALA A 242 8.60 29.33 1.07
N GLY A 243 9.30 28.52 0.28
CA GLY A 243 10.31 28.98 -0.66
C GLY A 243 11.68 29.30 -0.02
N ARG A 244 12.59 29.87 -0.82
CA ARG A 244 13.99 30.15 -0.40
C ARG A 244 14.07 31.19 0.71
N ASP A 245 13.35 32.29 0.53
CA ASP A 245 13.41 33.49 1.37
C ASP A 245 12.06 33.83 2.02
N GLY A 246 11.10 32.88 1.99
CA GLY A 246 9.79 33.10 2.62
C GLY A 246 9.77 32.83 4.12
N LEU A 247 8.57 32.99 4.68
CA LEU A 247 8.30 32.83 6.10
C LEU A 247 8.40 31.36 6.52
N TYR A 248 8.68 31.14 7.80
CA TYR A 248 8.54 29.82 8.40
C TYR A 248 7.06 29.42 8.42
N LEU A 249 6.81 28.16 8.08
CA LEU A 249 5.48 27.60 8.12
C LEU A 249 5.05 27.41 9.59
N PRO A 250 3.74 27.49 9.88
CA PRO A 250 3.15 27.42 11.22
C PRO A 250 3.17 26.01 11.83
N PHE A 251 4.19 25.19 11.54
CA PHE A 251 4.34 23.85 12.08
C PHE A 251 5.81 23.40 12.11
N ILE A 252 6.08 22.45 13.00
CA ILE A 252 7.37 21.80 13.18
C ILE A 252 7.17 20.29 13.03
N LEU A 253 7.97 19.67 12.16
CA LEU A 253 7.99 18.21 12.01
C LEU A 253 9.09 17.64 12.91
N CYS A 254 8.75 16.69 13.77
CA CYS A 254 9.68 16.08 14.72
C CYS A 254 9.98 14.64 14.30
N ASP A 255 11.24 14.32 14.00
CA ASP A 255 11.69 12.96 13.66
C ASP A 255 12.19 12.23 14.91
N SER A 256 11.82 10.97 15.03
CA SER A 256 12.21 10.08 16.13
C SER A 256 13.12 8.96 15.66
N MET A 257 13.84 8.35 16.61
CA MET A 257 14.49 7.07 16.34
C MET A 257 13.45 6.00 15.99
N GLY A 258 13.84 5.06 15.12
CA GLY A 258 12.96 3.98 14.68
C GLY A 258 12.67 2.95 15.79
N VAL A 259 11.53 2.28 15.66
CA VAL A 259 11.21 1.10 16.47
C VAL A 259 11.90 -0.11 15.85
N GLU A 260 12.57 -0.92 16.68
CA GLU A 260 13.31 -2.11 16.26
C GLU A 260 12.91 -3.35 17.07
N GLU A 261 13.19 -4.54 16.53
CA GLU A 261 12.84 -5.80 17.17
C GLU A 261 13.74 -6.14 18.36
N SER A 262 15.04 -5.88 18.22
CA SER A 262 16.04 -6.26 19.22
C SER A 262 15.88 -5.44 20.50
N LYS A 263 15.86 -6.12 21.66
CA LYS A 263 15.88 -5.46 22.97
C LYS A 263 17.16 -4.63 23.08
N GLY A 264 17.04 -3.38 23.55
CA GLY A 264 18.16 -2.45 23.62
C GLY A 264 18.49 -1.76 22.28
N LEU A 265 17.66 -1.90 21.24
CA LEU A 265 17.73 -1.09 20.02
C LEU A 265 16.36 -0.44 19.75
N GLY A 266 16.38 0.78 19.18
CA GLY A 266 15.18 1.53 18.86
C GLY A 266 14.49 2.20 20.07
N ILE A 267 13.56 3.11 19.76
CA ILE A 267 12.92 3.98 20.75
C ILE A 267 12.01 3.20 21.73
N VAL A 268 12.02 3.57 23.01
CA VAL A 268 11.20 2.96 24.06
C VAL A 268 9.94 3.79 24.29
N ALA A 269 8.83 3.15 24.69
CA ALA A 269 7.55 3.84 24.91
C ALA A 269 7.65 5.00 25.92
N GLY A 270 8.33 4.79 27.05
CA GLY A 270 8.51 5.84 28.06
C GLY A 270 9.27 7.08 27.53
N ASP A 271 10.23 6.90 26.63
CA ASP A 271 10.94 8.02 26.00
C ASP A 271 10.01 8.80 25.05
N ILE A 272 9.08 8.13 24.37
CA ILE A 272 8.06 8.79 23.55
C ILE A 272 7.17 9.68 24.42
N THR A 273 6.73 9.19 25.58
CA THR A 273 5.92 9.97 26.52
C THR A 273 6.65 11.27 26.88
N LYS A 274 7.95 11.22 27.16
CA LYS A 274 8.76 12.41 27.45
C LYS A 274 8.90 13.36 26.26
N ILE A 275 8.96 12.84 25.04
CA ILE A 275 8.94 13.68 23.83
C ILE A 275 7.59 14.36 23.66
N ILE A 276 6.49 13.62 23.83
CA ILE A 276 5.13 14.13 23.68
C ILE A 276 4.85 15.24 24.69
N GLU A 277 5.28 15.04 25.93
CA GLU A 277 5.16 16.01 27.01
C GLU A 277 6.06 17.24 26.82
N GLY A 278 6.98 17.25 25.85
CA GLY A 278 7.86 18.37 25.55
C GLY A 278 9.14 18.44 26.40
N HIS A 279 9.47 17.37 27.13
CA HIS A 279 10.61 17.34 28.04
C HIS A 279 11.98 17.15 27.35
N VAL A 280 11.98 16.75 26.06
CA VAL A 280 13.19 16.33 25.35
C VAL A 280 13.72 17.45 24.46
N PRO A 281 14.98 17.88 24.63
CA PRO A 281 15.57 18.96 23.84
C PRO A 281 15.92 18.51 22.41
N GLU A 282 15.99 19.47 21.48
CA GLU A 282 16.46 19.22 20.12
C GLU A 282 17.85 18.55 20.11
N LYS A 283 18.08 17.62 19.18
CA LYS A 283 19.33 16.86 18.99
C LYS A 283 19.68 15.92 20.13
N TYR A 284 18.73 15.64 21.03
CA TYR A 284 18.88 14.58 22.03
C TYR A 284 19.25 13.26 21.38
N GLN A 285 20.33 12.64 21.86
CA GLN A 285 20.81 11.35 21.40
C GLN A 285 20.12 10.25 22.19
N PHE A 286 19.32 9.42 21.50
CA PHE A 286 18.62 8.34 22.17
C PHE A 286 19.59 7.31 22.74
N ASN A 287 19.31 6.88 23.97
CA ASN A 287 20.01 5.79 24.62
C ASN A 287 18.99 4.73 25.05
N SER A 288 18.91 3.66 24.28
CA SER A 288 18.01 2.52 24.55
C SER A 288 18.31 1.76 25.85
N SER A 289 19.44 2.04 26.50
CA SER A 289 19.84 1.42 27.77
C SER A 289 19.53 2.28 28.99
N SER A 290 19.15 3.55 28.82
CA SER A 290 18.84 4.47 29.93
C SER A 290 17.61 5.31 29.59
N PRO A 291 16.54 5.26 30.40
CA PRO A 291 15.34 6.05 30.16
C PRO A 291 15.63 7.56 30.30
N ILE A 292 14.81 8.37 29.62
CA ILE A 292 14.82 9.82 29.80
C ILE A 292 14.20 10.18 31.16
N VAL A 293 15.02 10.75 32.04
CA VAL A 293 14.65 11.21 33.39
C VAL A 293 14.98 12.70 33.58
N PRO A 294 14.44 13.40 34.60
CA PRO A 294 14.72 14.82 34.84
C PRO A 294 16.21 15.18 34.98
N GLU A 295 17.04 14.23 35.43
CA GLU A 295 18.50 14.41 35.55
C GLU A 295 19.24 14.28 34.21
N THR A 296 18.53 13.93 33.13
CA THR A 296 19.10 13.82 31.78
C THR A 296 19.58 15.18 31.32
N ALA A 297 20.79 15.25 30.76
CA ALA A 297 21.36 16.50 30.29
C ALA A 297 20.43 17.20 29.27
N GLY A 298 20.04 18.44 29.58
CA GLY A 298 19.16 19.26 28.74
C GLY A 298 17.67 18.99 28.90
N TYR A 299 17.24 18.17 29.87
CA TYR A 299 15.83 17.92 30.16
C TYR A 299 15.09 19.23 30.47
N ILE A 300 13.93 19.41 29.82
CA ILE A 300 13.08 20.59 30.01
C ILE A 300 12.10 20.28 31.15
N ASN A 301 12.30 20.87 32.33
CA ASN A 301 11.51 20.52 33.51
C ASN A 301 10.02 20.91 33.43
N SER A 302 9.74 22.07 32.85
CA SER A 302 8.39 22.64 32.77
C SER A 302 8.09 23.10 31.34
N PRO A 303 7.81 22.16 30.42
CA PRO A 303 7.55 22.49 29.03
C PRO A 303 6.24 23.25 28.88
N THR A 304 6.28 24.27 28.03
CA THR A 304 5.10 25.03 27.60
C THR A 304 4.23 24.20 26.67
N VAL A 305 2.97 24.60 26.46
CA VAL A 305 2.10 23.94 25.46
C VAL A 305 2.76 23.93 24.08
N SER A 306 3.45 25.01 23.70
CA SER A 306 4.19 25.11 22.43
C SER A 306 5.34 24.13 22.25
N GLU A 307 5.84 23.54 23.34
CA GLU A 307 6.93 22.54 23.32
C GLU A 307 6.40 21.10 23.27
N LYS A 308 5.11 20.89 23.54
CA LYS A 308 4.45 19.58 23.47
C LYS A 308 4.18 19.16 22.03
N ILE A 309 3.95 17.87 21.84
CA ILE A 309 3.48 17.32 20.56
C ILE A 309 1.96 17.43 20.48
N HIS A 310 1.46 17.93 19.36
CA HIS A 310 0.01 18.16 19.14
C HIS A 310 -0.63 17.12 18.23
N CYS A 311 0.18 16.40 17.43
CA CYS A 311 -0.29 15.28 16.60
C CYS A 311 0.83 14.24 16.48
N VAL A 312 0.49 12.95 16.56
CA VAL A 312 1.42 11.85 16.29
C VAL A 312 1.13 11.24 14.93
N VAL A 313 2.19 10.95 14.19
CA VAL A 313 2.13 10.29 12.87
C VAL A 313 2.82 8.94 12.95
N LEU A 314 2.04 7.87 12.87
CA LEU A 314 2.56 6.50 12.78
C LEU A 314 2.90 6.18 11.32
N VAL A 315 4.17 5.96 11.01
CA VAL A 315 4.67 5.70 9.65
C VAL A 315 4.94 4.21 9.45
N ILE A 316 4.22 3.60 8.51
CA ILE A 316 4.29 2.18 8.19
C ILE A 316 4.66 1.98 6.73
N ASP A 317 5.63 1.11 6.48
CA ASP A 317 6.02 0.68 5.14
C ASP A 317 5.00 -0.32 4.58
N SER A 318 4.34 0.01 3.47
CA SER A 318 3.34 -0.84 2.84
C SER A 318 3.86 -2.25 2.47
N SER A 319 5.14 -2.37 2.13
CA SER A 319 5.76 -3.66 1.81
C SER A 319 5.99 -4.55 3.02
N LYS A 320 5.94 -3.99 4.23
CA LYS A 320 6.17 -4.70 5.49
C LYS A 320 4.88 -5.03 6.26
N VAL A 321 3.72 -4.54 5.84
CA VAL A 321 2.45 -4.72 6.57
C VAL A 321 2.15 -6.20 6.86
N ALA A 322 2.27 -7.07 5.85
CA ALA A 322 2.00 -8.51 6.03
C ALA A 322 3.02 -9.20 6.95
N ASN A 323 4.27 -8.71 6.97
CA ASN A 323 5.42 -9.34 7.62
C ASN A 323 5.93 -8.51 8.82
N LEU A 324 5.08 -7.68 9.42
CA LEU A 324 5.43 -6.94 10.62
C LEU A 324 5.64 -7.94 11.75
N SER A 325 6.83 -7.97 12.36
CA SER A 325 7.10 -8.92 13.44
C SER A 325 6.27 -8.57 14.67
N ILE A 326 5.79 -9.60 15.36
CA ILE A 326 4.90 -9.47 16.53
C ILE A 326 5.49 -8.52 17.57
N LYS A 327 6.79 -8.62 17.83
CA LYS A 327 7.50 -7.75 18.78
C LYS A 327 7.50 -6.27 18.37
N VAL A 328 7.67 -5.97 17.09
CA VAL A 328 7.61 -4.58 16.60
C VAL A 328 6.19 -4.06 16.69
N GLU A 329 5.20 -4.89 16.35
CA GLU A 329 3.79 -4.55 16.49
C GLU A 329 3.41 -4.24 17.95
N GLU A 330 3.81 -5.10 18.89
CA GLU A 330 3.62 -4.87 20.34
C GLU A 330 4.25 -3.57 20.82
N ARG A 331 5.48 -3.25 20.38
CA ARG A 331 6.13 -1.98 20.73
C ARG A 331 5.39 -0.76 20.18
N ILE A 332 4.91 -0.84 18.94
CA ILE A 332 4.09 0.23 18.35
C ILE A 332 2.79 0.39 19.12
N ARG A 333 2.12 -0.70 19.52
CA ARG A 333 0.90 -0.64 20.34
C ARG A 333 1.15 -0.06 21.72
N GLY A 334 2.29 -0.38 22.33
CA GLY A 334 2.71 0.24 23.59
C GLY A 334 2.82 1.76 23.44
N ILE A 335 3.52 2.22 22.41
CA ILE A 335 3.62 3.66 22.10
C ILE A 335 2.24 4.27 21.79
N GLN A 336 1.39 3.56 21.04
CA GLN A 336 0.03 3.98 20.72
C GLN A 336 -0.82 4.17 21.97
N SER A 337 -0.66 3.29 22.96
CA SER A 337 -1.36 3.39 24.23
C SER A 337 -0.95 4.65 25.01
N GLU A 338 0.33 5.01 25.00
CA GLU A 338 0.83 6.23 25.67
C GLU A 338 0.16 7.49 25.11
N PHE A 339 0.17 7.68 23.79
CA PHE A 339 -0.36 8.90 23.21
C PHE A 339 -1.90 8.92 23.18
N ASN A 340 -2.56 7.76 23.11
CA ASN A 340 -4.01 7.66 23.30
C ASN A 340 -4.43 8.08 24.72
N ASN A 341 -3.68 7.65 25.75
CA ASN A 341 -3.95 8.02 27.15
C ASN A 341 -3.76 9.52 27.39
N LEU A 342 -2.85 10.15 26.65
CA LEU A 342 -2.60 11.60 26.68
C LEU A 342 -3.58 12.39 25.79
N GLY A 343 -4.54 11.74 25.13
CA GLY A 343 -5.50 12.39 24.25
C GLY A 343 -4.89 12.97 22.98
N ILE A 344 -3.70 12.52 22.56
CA ILE A 344 -3.05 13.05 21.36
C ILE A 344 -3.63 12.36 20.11
N PRO A 345 -4.13 13.12 19.14
CA PRO A 345 -4.68 12.56 17.92
C PRO A 345 -3.58 11.96 17.04
N GLN A 346 -3.96 10.94 16.26
CA GLN A 346 -3.03 10.14 15.48
C GLN A 346 -3.42 10.05 13.99
N VAL A 347 -2.42 10.16 13.12
CA VAL A 347 -2.52 9.88 11.68
C VAL A 347 -1.59 8.73 11.34
N VAL A 348 -2.00 7.86 10.41
CA VAL A 348 -1.11 6.81 9.88
C VAL A 348 -0.69 7.16 8.47
N LEU A 349 0.62 7.15 8.20
CA LEU A 349 1.15 7.20 6.85
C LEU A 349 1.52 5.80 6.38
N LEU A 350 0.89 5.36 5.30
CA LEU A 350 1.26 4.14 4.60
C LEU A 350 2.19 4.52 3.45
N THR A 351 3.49 4.31 3.63
CA THR A 351 4.54 4.75 2.69
C THR A 351 4.93 3.65 1.70
N LYS A 352 5.70 4.03 0.67
CA LYS A 352 6.26 3.12 -0.36
C LYS A 352 5.21 2.33 -1.14
N VAL A 353 4.00 2.88 -1.24
CA VAL A 353 2.85 2.26 -1.93
C VAL A 353 3.11 2.05 -3.42
N ASP A 354 3.97 2.88 -4.00
CA ASP A 354 4.51 2.76 -5.35
C ASP A 354 5.39 1.50 -5.50
N LYS A 355 6.18 1.14 -4.49
CA LYS A 355 6.98 -0.10 -4.52
C LYS A 355 6.15 -1.34 -4.28
N GLU A 356 5.05 -1.21 -3.53
CA GLU A 356 4.18 -2.31 -3.16
C GLU A 356 3.16 -2.67 -4.26
N CYS A 357 2.69 -1.68 -5.03
CA CYS A 357 1.72 -1.88 -6.10
C CYS A 357 2.24 -1.36 -7.45
N PRO A 358 2.54 -2.25 -8.43
CA PRO A 358 3.04 -1.86 -9.76
C PRO A 358 2.13 -0.88 -10.51
N MET A 359 0.82 -0.94 -10.28
CA MET A 359 -0.11 0.00 -10.90
C MET A 359 0.01 1.42 -10.35
N VAL A 360 0.33 1.54 -9.05
CA VAL A 360 0.58 2.83 -8.40
C VAL A 360 1.94 3.37 -8.83
N LEU A 361 2.93 2.50 -9.03
CA LEU A 361 4.21 2.87 -9.63
C LEU A 361 4.03 3.48 -11.02
N ASN A 362 3.22 2.85 -11.87
CA ASN A 362 3.00 3.29 -13.24
C ASN A 362 2.12 4.55 -13.33
N ASN A 363 1.08 4.65 -12.49
CA ASN A 363 0.25 5.85 -12.39
C ASN A 363 -0.22 6.02 -10.94
N LEU A 364 0.31 7.07 -10.28
CA LEU A 364 0.03 7.39 -8.88
C LEU A 364 -1.46 7.64 -8.60
N GLU A 365 -2.25 8.03 -9.60
CA GLU A 365 -3.71 8.21 -9.45
C GLU A 365 -4.45 6.91 -9.10
N ASN A 366 -3.82 5.75 -9.33
CA ASN A 366 -4.35 4.45 -8.94
C ASN A 366 -4.22 4.15 -7.45
N ILE A 367 -3.58 5.02 -6.65
CA ILE A 367 -3.34 4.80 -5.22
C ILE A 367 -4.64 4.56 -4.44
N TYR A 368 -5.73 5.26 -4.79
CA TYR A 368 -7.07 5.07 -4.20
C TYR A 368 -8.01 4.21 -5.05
N ARG A 369 -7.47 3.54 -6.08
CA ARG A 369 -8.22 2.66 -6.98
C ARG A 369 -7.76 1.20 -6.92
N SER A 370 -6.51 0.96 -6.52
CA SER A 370 -5.85 -0.34 -6.37
C SER A 370 -6.34 -1.19 -5.19
N GLU A 371 -7.15 -2.23 -5.44
CA GLU A 371 -7.64 -3.14 -4.38
C GLU A 371 -6.53 -3.61 -3.42
N HIS A 372 -5.31 -3.82 -3.92
CA HIS A 372 -4.15 -4.19 -3.12
C HIS A 372 -3.81 -3.17 -2.04
N ILE A 373 -3.80 -1.88 -2.38
CA ILE A 373 -3.55 -0.80 -1.41
C ILE A 373 -4.72 -0.66 -0.44
N GLU A 374 -5.96 -0.80 -0.92
CA GLU A 374 -7.14 -0.79 -0.03
C GLU A 374 -7.08 -1.89 1.02
N LYS A 375 -6.77 -3.13 0.60
CA LYS A 375 -6.57 -4.27 1.50
C LYS A 375 -5.50 -3.97 2.56
N LYS A 376 -4.39 -3.33 2.18
CA LYS A 376 -3.33 -2.93 3.12
C LYS A 376 -3.78 -1.88 4.13
N VAL A 377 -4.57 -0.91 3.68
CA VAL A 377 -5.20 0.09 4.56
C VAL A 377 -6.16 -0.57 5.54
N LEU A 378 -7.02 -1.49 5.07
CA LEU A 378 -7.94 -2.24 5.90
C LEU A 378 -7.21 -3.11 6.93
N GLU A 379 -6.16 -3.81 6.52
CA GLU A 379 -5.32 -4.65 7.38
C GLU A 379 -4.68 -3.82 8.51
N ILE A 380 -4.17 -2.62 8.21
CA ILE A 380 -3.61 -1.72 9.23
C ILE A 380 -4.68 -1.19 10.17
N GLY A 381 -5.86 -0.83 9.63
CA GLY A 381 -6.97 -0.34 10.44
C GLY A 381 -7.45 -1.39 11.44
N GLU A 382 -7.63 -2.63 10.99
CA GLU A 382 -8.01 -3.76 11.86
C GLU A 382 -6.91 -4.08 12.89
N ARG A 383 -5.64 -4.14 12.45
CA ARG A 383 -4.53 -4.41 13.36
C ARG A 383 -4.47 -3.34 14.45
N PHE A 384 -4.28 -2.08 14.11
CA PHE A 384 -3.98 -1.04 15.11
C PHE A 384 -5.23 -0.39 15.72
N GLY A 385 -6.44 -0.84 15.36
CA GLY A 385 -7.70 -0.25 15.83
C GLY A 385 -7.88 1.19 15.36
N ILE A 386 -7.39 1.50 14.17
CA ILE A 386 -7.35 2.87 13.63
C ILE A 386 -8.44 3.02 12.56
N PRO A 387 -9.29 4.07 12.63
CA PRO A 387 -10.27 4.33 11.59
C PRO A 387 -9.61 4.46 10.22
N ILE A 388 -10.25 3.89 9.19
CA ILE A 388 -9.74 3.91 7.81
C ILE A 388 -9.43 5.35 7.38
N SER A 389 -10.27 6.32 7.74
CA SER A 389 -10.10 7.75 7.44
C SER A 389 -8.77 8.35 7.92
N CYS A 390 -8.16 7.82 8.99
CA CYS A 390 -6.90 8.28 9.55
C CYS A 390 -5.67 7.69 8.83
N ILE A 391 -5.85 6.71 7.95
CA ILE A 391 -4.76 6.03 7.25
C ILE A 391 -4.59 6.61 5.86
N ILE A 392 -3.46 7.25 5.59
CA ILE A 392 -3.17 8.00 4.37
C ILE A 392 -2.02 7.33 3.60
N PRO A 393 -2.32 6.63 2.50
CA PRO A 393 -1.33 6.20 1.52
C PRO A 393 -0.56 7.38 0.93
N VAL A 394 0.78 7.32 0.96
CA VAL A 394 1.66 8.36 0.40
C VAL A 394 2.86 7.77 -0.34
N LYS A 395 3.30 8.48 -1.37
CA LYS A 395 4.60 8.29 -2.02
C LYS A 395 5.52 9.44 -1.58
N ASN A 396 6.72 9.11 -1.13
CA ASN A 396 7.75 10.10 -0.78
C ASN A 396 8.70 10.32 -1.98
N TYR A 397 9.27 11.52 -2.08
CA TYR A 397 10.43 11.74 -2.93
C TYR A 397 11.62 10.95 -2.38
N SER A 398 12.18 10.07 -3.20
CA SER A 398 13.29 9.21 -2.78
C SER A 398 14.35 8.96 -3.86
N SER A 399 13.95 9.00 -5.13
CA SER A 399 14.86 8.80 -6.28
C SER A 399 14.73 9.89 -7.34
N GLU A 400 13.68 10.70 -7.26
CA GLU A 400 13.37 11.77 -8.19
C GLU A 400 14.27 12.98 -7.97
N LEU A 401 14.58 13.69 -9.06
CA LEU A 401 15.33 14.95 -9.03
C LEU A 401 14.38 16.16 -9.06
N GLU A 402 13.21 15.99 -9.67
CA GLU A 402 12.21 17.03 -9.86
C GLU A 402 10.93 16.72 -9.08
N LEU A 403 10.18 17.77 -8.77
CA LEU A 403 8.88 17.63 -8.14
C LEU A 403 7.82 17.15 -9.15
N ASP A 404 6.89 16.34 -8.66
CA ASP A 404 5.73 15.86 -9.38
C ASP A 404 4.45 16.36 -8.69
N CYS A 405 3.52 16.91 -9.46
CA CYS A 405 2.30 17.51 -8.93
C CYS A 405 1.45 16.50 -8.13
N LYS A 406 1.42 15.22 -8.53
CA LYS A 406 0.62 14.19 -7.86
C LYS A 406 1.27 13.78 -6.54
N VAL A 407 2.59 13.65 -6.51
CA VAL A 407 3.33 13.41 -5.26
C VAL A 407 3.14 14.57 -4.29
N ASP A 408 3.25 15.81 -4.77
CA ASP A 408 2.99 17.02 -3.97
C ASP A 408 1.59 16.98 -3.35
N ILE A 409 0.55 16.68 -4.13
CA ILE A 409 -0.84 16.61 -3.64
C ILE A 409 -0.96 15.59 -2.51
N LEU A 410 -0.31 14.42 -2.58
CA LEU A 410 -0.36 13.42 -1.51
C LEU A 410 0.33 13.91 -0.24
N ILE A 411 1.53 14.47 -0.35
CA ILE A 411 2.30 14.98 0.79
C ILE A 411 1.56 16.14 1.46
N LEU A 412 1.06 17.10 0.67
CA LEU A 412 0.31 18.25 1.16
C LEU A 412 -1.02 17.84 1.79
N SER A 413 -1.76 16.91 1.17
CA SER A 413 -3.01 16.40 1.75
C SER A 413 -2.78 15.72 3.10
N ALA A 414 -1.68 14.97 3.24
CA ALA A 414 -1.30 14.37 4.51
C ALA A 414 -0.96 15.43 5.57
N LEU A 415 -0.19 16.47 5.22
CA LEU A 415 0.12 17.58 6.13
C LEU A 415 -1.15 18.33 6.56
N VAL A 416 -2.08 18.62 5.64
CA VAL A 416 -3.36 19.24 5.98
C VAL A 416 -4.11 18.43 7.03
N GLN A 417 -4.14 17.09 6.91
CA GLN A 417 -4.80 16.25 7.91
C GLN A 417 -4.08 16.25 9.25
N MET A 418 -2.74 16.27 9.26
CA MET A 418 -1.97 16.39 10.51
C MET A 418 -2.26 17.71 11.23
N LEU A 419 -2.38 18.82 10.49
CA LEU A 419 -2.69 20.13 11.08
C LEU A 419 -4.13 20.20 11.61
N ARG A 420 -5.10 19.63 10.88
CA ARG A 420 -6.47 19.50 11.37
C ARG A 420 -6.56 18.68 12.65
N TYR A 421 -5.76 17.61 12.76
CA TYR A 421 -5.73 16.81 13.98
C TYR A 421 -5.01 17.54 15.11
N ALA A 422 -3.99 18.35 14.81
CA ALA A 422 -3.42 19.24 15.83
C ALA A 422 -4.45 20.25 16.35
N ASP A 423 -5.36 20.75 15.51
CA ASP A 423 -6.48 21.58 15.95
C ASP A 423 -7.44 20.83 16.88
N ASP A 424 -7.78 19.58 16.57
CA ASP A 424 -8.60 18.74 17.48
C ASP A 424 -7.94 18.62 18.88
N TYR A 425 -6.59 18.53 18.94
CA TYR A 425 -5.88 18.54 20.23
C TYR A 425 -6.03 19.87 20.97
N PHE A 426 -5.94 21.00 20.27
CA PHE A 426 -6.07 22.32 20.87
C PHE A 426 -7.48 22.60 21.37
N GLU A 427 -8.52 22.18 20.65
CA GLU A 427 -9.91 22.33 21.09
C GLU A 427 -10.13 21.60 22.44
N ASN A 428 -9.59 20.39 22.57
CA ASN A 428 -9.68 19.60 23.81
C ASN A 428 -8.85 20.17 24.99
N LEU A 429 -7.96 21.16 24.75
CA LEU A 429 -7.22 21.85 25.81
C LEU A 429 -7.99 23.06 26.38
N GLU A 430 -8.97 23.59 25.63
CA GLU A 430 -9.78 24.73 26.04
C GLU A 430 -11.05 24.33 26.82
N ASP A 431 -11.45 23.05 26.73
CA ASP A 431 -12.47 22.39 27.55
C ASP A 431 -11.91 21.91 28.91
#